data_AF-A0A5C8P6R3-F1
#
_entry.id   AF-A0A5C8P6R3-F1
#
_cell.length_a   1.000
_cell.length_b   1.000
_cell.length_c   1.000
_cell.angle_alpha   90.00
_cell.angle_beta   90.00
_cell.angle_gamma   90.00
#
_symmetry.space_group_name_H-M   'P 1'
#
loop_
_entity.id
_entity.type
_entity.pdbx_description
1 polymer ?
#
loop_
_entity_poly.entity_id
_entity_poly.type
_entity_poly.pdbx_seq_one_letter_code
_entity_poly.pdbx_strand_id
1 'polypeptide(L)'
;MSHRMDENGRPHGRGGDPTGSPGTDTELRDLARRHVRQAIDTILAVMGNARTPAAARLAAAEIILDRAWGRARQGMDPKAALDFVDVLRSAVAIRARREDPSRSGDARRDDGGGGAGKDRGGVRH
;
A
#
# COMPACT_ATOMS: atom_id res chain seq x y z
N MET A 1 10.65 -27.84 -34.87
CA MET A 1 10.43 -26.83 -33.81
C MET A 1 9.16 -27.17 -33.04
N SER A 2 9.28 -27.59 -31.79
CA SER A 2 8.16 -28.01 -30.92
C SER A 2 7.30 -26.81 -30.51
N HIS A 3 6.02 -26.83 -30.91
CA HIS A 3 5.00 -25.94 -30.35
C HIS A 3 4.51 -26.52 -29.03
N ARG A 4 4.80 -25.83 -27.93
CA ARG A 4 4.30 -26.16 -26.59
C ARG A 4 2.92 -25.52 -26.44
N MET A 5 1.86 -26.31 -26.63
CA MET A 5 0.46 -25.95 -26.31
C MET A 5 0.09 -26.64 -24.99
N ASP A 6 -0.76 -26.01 -24.17
CA ASP A 6 -1.37 -26.64 -23.01
C ASP A 6 -2.61 -27.47 -23.39
N GLU A 7 -2.98 -28.37 -22.49
CA GLU A 7 -4.03 -29.40 -22.65
C GLU A 7 -5.45 -28.82 -22.80
N ASN A 8 -5.61 -27.50 -22.73
CA ASN A 8 -6.87 -26.78 -22.93
C ASN A 8 -6.83 -25.73 -24.07
N GLY A 9 -5.81 -25.74 -24.93
CA GLY A 9 -5.80 -24.99 -26.19
C GLY A 9 -5.87 -23.47 -26.05
N ARG A 10 -5.38 -22.90 -24.94
CA ARG A 10 -5.42 -21.44 -24.72
C ARG A 10 -4.05 -20.84 -25.03
N PRO A 11 -3.93 -19.92 -26.02
CA PRO A 11 -2.66 -19.26 -26.26
C PRO A 11 -2.22 -18.48 -25.03
N HIS A 12 -1.03 -18.80 -24.53
CA HIS A 12 -0.44 -18.14 -23.37
C HIS A 12 -0.08 -16.69 -23.73
N GLY A 13 -0.42 -15.74 -22.86
CA GLY A 13 0.37 -14.52 -22.71
C GLY A 13 -0.07 -13.24 -23.44
N ARG A 14 -1.37 -12.90 -23.41
CA ARG A 14 -1.76 -11.48 -23.44
C ARG A 14 -2.69 -11.17 -22.27
N GLY A 15 -2.10 -11.15 -21.07
CA GLY A 15 -2.66 -10.37 -19.96
C GLY A 15 -2.55 -8.91 -20.35
N GLY A 16 -3.65 -8.33 -20.83
CA GLY A 16 -3.74 -6.88 -20.97
C GLY A 16 -3.81 -6.28 -19.58
N ASP A 17 -2.78 -5.52 -19.20
CA ASP A 17 -2.88 -4.61 -18.07
C ASP A 17 -4.01 -3.61 -18.34
N PRO A 18 -4.95 -3.38 -17.41
CA PRO A 18 -6.03 -2.41 -17.57
C PRO A 18 -5.58 -0.96 -17.30
N THR A 19 -4.27 -0.69 -17.22
CA THR A 19 -3.77 0.67 -17.02
C THR A 19 -3.83 1.42 -18.35
N GLY A 20 -4.85 2.27 -18.47
CA GLY A 20 -5.07 3.16 -19.60
C GLY A 20 -3.78 3.84 -20.08
N SER A 21 -3.70 4.05 -21.39
CA SER A 21 -2.54 4.60 -22.06
C SER A 21 -2.08 5.90 -21.37
N PRO A 22 -0.87 5.97 -20.81
CA PRO A 22 -0.43 7.11 -19.98
C PRO A 22 -0.35 8.45 -20.76
N GLY A 23 -0.38 8.43 -22.09
CA GLY A 23 -0.44 9.62 -22.94
C GLY A 23 -1.82 10.29 -22.97
N THR A 24 -2.91 9.53 -23.04
CA THR A 24 -4.26 10.07 -23.25
C THR A 24 -4.82 10.76 -22.01
N ASP A 25 -4.48 10.24 -20.82
CA ASP A 25 -4.94 10.79 -19.55
C ASP A 25 -4.32 12.15 -19.24
N THR A 26 -3.06 12.35 -19.63
CA THR A 26 -2.34 13.61 -19.42
C THR A 26 -2.91 14.70 -20.33
N GLU A 27 -3.11 14.38 -21.61
CA GLU A 27 -3.70 15.31 -22.59
C GLU A 27 -5.13 15.72 -22.21
N LEU A 28 -5.94 14.77 -21.72
CA LEU A 28 -7.30 15.04 -21.26
C LEU A 28 -7.32 15.96 -20.02
N ARG A 29 -6.41 15.73 -19.07
CA ARG A 29 -6.28 16.61 -17.89
C ARG A 29 -5.87 18.02 -18.28
N ASP A 30 -4.95 18.16 -19.22
CA ASP A 30 -4.51 19.47 -19.70
C ASP A 30 -5.62 20.19 -20.47
N LEU A 31 -6.41 19.46 -21.27
CA LEU A 31 -7.62 20.01 -21.87
C LEU A 31 -8.62 20.48 -20.82
N ALA A 32 -8.92 19.65 -19.81
CA ALA A 32 -9.84 20.01 -18.74
C ALA A 32 -9.37 21.26 -17.95
N ARG A 33 -8.07 21.37 -17.67
CA ARG A 33 -7.47 22.55 -17.02
C ARG A 33 -7.72 23.84 -17.80
N ARG A 34 -7.66 23.80 -19.14
CA ARG A 34 -7.94 24.97 -19.98
C ARG A 34 -9.39 25.47 -19.86
N HIS A 35 -10.33 24.59 -19.55
CA HIS A 35 -11.75 24.93 -19.39
C HIS A 35 -12.15 25.35 -17.97
N VAL A 36 -11.23 25.39 -17.01
CA VAL A 36 -11.56 25.72 -15.60
C VAL A 36 -12.24 27.09 -15.48
N ARG A 37 -11.81 28.10 -16.25
CA ARG A 37 -12.45 29.43 -16.23
C ARG A 37 -13.92 29.35 -16.66
N GLN A 38 -14.19 28.71 -17.81
CA GLN A 38 -15.54 28.52 -18.31
C GLN A 38 -16.42 27.69 -17.34
N ALA A 39 -15.84 26.70 -16.66
CA ALA A 39 -16.54 25.94 -15.64
C ALA A 39 -16.95 26.82 -14.45
N ILE A 40 -16.06 27.69 -13.97
CA ILE A 40 -16.37 28.67 -12.89
C ILE A 40 -17.48 29.63 -13.33
N ASP A 41 -17.39 30.18 -14.54
CA ASP A 41 -18.42 31.09 -15.08
C ASP A 41 -19.79 30.40 -15.14
N THR A 42 -19.80 29.11 -15.50
CA THR A 42 -21.02 28.29 -15.53
C THR A 42 -21.61 28.10 -14.13
N ILE A 43 -20.77 27.81 -13.13
CA ILE A 43 -21.21 27.66 -11.73
C ILE A 43 -21.81 28.97 -11.22
N LEU A 44 -21.19 30.12 -11.51
CA LEU A 44 -21.71 31.44 -11.14
C LEU A 44 -23.05 31.73 -11.82
N ALA A 45 -23.19 31.39 -13.10
CA ALA A 45 -24.46 31.55 -13.83
C ALA A 45 -25.57 30.67 -13.26
N VAL A 46 -25.27 29.41 -12.89
CA VAL A 46 -26.21 28.50 -12.24
C VAL A 46 -26.66 29.07 -10.88
N MET A 47 -25.72 29.55 -10.07
CA MET A 47 -25.99 30.14 -8.76
C MET A 47 -26.87 31.40 -8.84
N GLY A 48 -26.62 32.29 -9.82
CA GLY A 48 -27.33 33.55 -9.99
C GLY A 48 -28.68 33.45 -10.71
N ASN A 49 -28.98 32.33 -11.37
CA ASN A 49 -30.20 32.19 -12.16
C ASN A 49 -31.39 31.73 -11.30
N ALA A 50 -32.37 32.62 -11.12
CA ALA A 50 -33.58 32.34 -10.33
C ALA A 50 -34.44 31.17 -10.87
N ARG A 51 -34.32 30.84 -12.16
CA ARG A 51 -35.05 29.73 -12.79
C ARG A 51 -34.39 28.36 -12.56
N THR A 52 -33.12 28.34 -12.14
CA THR A 52 -32.44 27.10 -11.76
C THR A 52 -33.09 26.53 -10.49
N PRO A 53 -33.28 25.19 -10.39
CA PRO A 53 -33.77 24.56 -9.16
C PRO A 53 -32.97 24.99 -7.92
N ALA A 54 -33.66 25.22 -6.80
CA ALA A 54 -33.02 25.73 -5.58
C ALA A 54 -31.84 24.88 -5.11
N ALA A 55 -31.96 23.54 -5.19
CA ALA A 55 -30.89 22.61 -4.85
C ALA A 55 -29.63 22.79 -5.70
N ALA A 56 -29.77 23.04 -7.01
CA ALA A 56 -28.63 23.24 -7.90
C ALA A 56 -27.93 24.58 -7.64
N ARG A 57 -28.68 25.64 -7.26
CA ARG A 57 -28.08 26.91 -6.83
C ARG A 57 -27.32 26.76 -5.51
N LEU A 58 -27.89 26.02 -4.57
CA LEU A 58 -27.25 25.73 -3.29
C LEU A 58 -25.94 24.95 -3.50
N ALA A 59 -25.97 23.91 -4.32
CA ALA A 59 -24.76 23.15 -4.67
C ALA A 59 -23.71 24.02 -5.36
N ALA A 60 -24.11 24.91 -6.28
CA ALA A 60 -23.19 25.85 -6.92
C ALA A 60 -22.54 26.80 -5.90
N ALA A 61 -23.32 27.31 -4.94
CA ALA A 61 -22.82 28.15 -3.86
C ALA A 61 -21.83 27.39 -2.95
N GLU A 62 -22.18 26.16 -2.54
CA GLU A 62 -21.30 25.29 -1.73
C GLU A 62 -19.96 25.04 -2.43
N ILE A 63 -19.97 24.72 -3.73
CA ILE A 63 -18.75 24.51 -4.53
C ILE A 63 -17.83 25.74 -4.50
N ILE A 64 -18.40 26.95 -4.60
CA ILE A 64 -17.63 28.20 -4.56
C ILE A 64 -17.03 28.42 -3.16
N LEU A 65 -17.85 28.24 -2.11
CA LEU A 65 -17.41 28.42 -0.73
C LEU A 65 -16.27 27.44 -0.37
N ASP A 66 -16.45 26.17 -0.72
CA ASP A 66 -15.46 25.11 -0.53
C ASP A 66 -14.13 25.43 -1.22
N ARG A 67 -14.17 26.09 -2.38
CA ARG A 67 -12.95 26.44 -3.12
C ARG A 67 -12.28 27.70 -2.59
N ALA A 68 -13.04 28.66 -2.08
CA ALA A 68 -12.53 29.93 -1.58
C ALA A 68 -11.95 29.82 -0.16
N TRP A 69 -12.57 29.03 0.73
CA TRP A 69 -12.15 28.89 2.13
C TRP A 69 -11.67 27.48 2.50
N GLY A 70 -11.76 26.52 1.58
CA GLY A 70 -11.48 25.11 1.86
C GLY A 70 -12.68 24.41 2.47
N ARG A 71 -12.66 23.06 2.45
CA ARG A 71 -13.66 22.26 3.14
C ARG A 71 -13.38 22.18 4.63
N ALA A 72 -14.43 22.04 5.42
CA ALA A 72 -14.32 21.65 6.81
C ALA A 72 -13.45 20.38 6.91
N ARG A 73 -12.39 20.46 7.73
CA ARG A 73 -11.45 19.37 7.96
C ARG A 73 -12.23 18.17 8.48
N GLN A 74 -12.43 17.16 7.61
CA GLN A 74 -13.06 15.91 8.01
C GLN A 74 -12.20 15.33 9.13
N GLY A 75 -12.81 15.12 10.30
CA GLY A 75 -12.11 14.68 11.50
C GLY A 75 -11.29 13.44 11.19
N MET A 76 -9.99 13.46 11.53
CA MET A 76 -9.21 12.23 11.55
C MET A 76 -9.88 11.28 12.53
N ASP A 77 -10.18 10.05 12.11
CA ASP A 77 -10.56 9.00 13.03
C ASP A 77 -9.37 8.74 13.96
N PRO A 78 -9.48 9.04 15.27
CA PRO A 78 -8.37 8.82 16.20
C PRO A 78 -7.99 7.33 16.34
N LYS A 79 -8.79 6.39 15.80
CA LYS A 79 -8.44 4.96 15.74
C LYS A 79 -7.73 4.54 14.45
N ALA A 80 -7.74 5.34 13.39
CA ALA A 80 -7.19 4.94 12.08
C ALA A 80 -5.73 5.34 11.86
N ALA A 81 -5.22 6.29 12.63
CA ALA A 81 -3.80 6.59 12.66
C ALA A 81 -3.15 5.67 13.70
N LEU A 82 -2.19 4.82 13.29
CA LEU A 82 -1.23 4.28 14.24
C LEU A 82 -0.67 5.46 15.02
N ASP A 83 -0.82 5.43 16.35
CA ASP A 83 -0.24 6.46 17.19
C ASP A 83 1.27 6.43 16.98
N PHE A 84 1.91 7.59 17.00
CA PHE A 84 3.36 7.73 16.91
C PHE A 84 4.06 6.84 17.95
N VAL A 85 3.43 6.66 19.12
CA VAL A 85 3.90 5.76 20.18
C VAL A 85 3.91 4.29 19.73
N ASP A 86 2.93 3.84 18.95
CA ASP A 86 2.87 2.46 18.44
C ASP A 86 3.93 2.18 17.38
N VAL A 87 4.21 3.18 16.54
CA VAL A 87 5.31 3.14 15.57
C VAL A 87 6.66 3.05 16.30
N LEU A 88 6.88 3.86 17.34
CA LEU A 88 8.12 3.84 18.12
C LEU A 88 8.33 2.51 18.87
N ARG A 89 7.28 1.97 19.50
CA ARG A 89 7.35 0.65 20.16
C ARG A 89 7.74 -0.45 19.18
N SER A 90 7.16 -0.43 17.98
CA SER A 90 7.48 -1.39 16.92
C SER A 90 8.94 -1.28 16.45
N ALA A 91 9.46 -0.05 16.32
CA ALA A 91 10.84 0.19 15.93
C ALA A 91 11.85 -0.34 16.98
N VAL A 92 11.57 -0.12 18.27
CA VAL A 92 12.39 -0.67 19.38
C VAL A 92 12.39 -2.19 19.36
N ALA A 93 11.23 -2.82 19.14
CA ALA A 93 11.12 -4.27 19.07
C ALA A 93 11.88 -4.87 17.87
N ILE A 94 11.87 -4.21 16.72
CA ILE A 94 12.64 -4.63 15.53
C ILE A 94 14.15 -4.55 15.80
N ARG A 95 14.60 -3.49 16.48
CA ARG A 95 16.01 -3.32 16.84
C ARG A 95 16.49 -4.40 17.80
N ALA A 96 15.71 -4.70 18.83
CA ALA A 96 16.03 -5.75 19.79
C ALA A 96 16.19 -7.13 19.13
N ARG A 97 15.41 -7.44 18.08
CA ARG A 97 15.55 -8.69 17.30
C ARG A 97 16.79 -8.74 16.41
N ARG A 98 17.37 -7.59 16.05
CA ARG A 98 18.61 -7.51 15.28
C ARG A 98 19.87 -7.57 16.14
N GLU A 99 19.76 -7.18 17.41
CA GLU A 99 20.87 -7.13 18.37
C GLU A 99 21.07 -8.47 19.11
N ASP A 100 20.31 -9.51 18.79
CA ASP A 100 20.48 -10.85 19.36
C ASP A 100 21.09 -11.85 18.35
N PRO A 101 22.42 -11.80 18.11
CA PRO A 101 23.14 -12.74 17.24
C PRO A 101 23.34 -14.11 17.89
N SER A 102 22.85 -14.34 19.12
CA SER A 102 23.14 -15.56 19.90
C SER A 102 22.36 -16.81 19.46
N ARG A 103 21.62 -16.76 18.33
CA ARG A 103 20.90 -17.91 17.78
C ARG A 103 21.37 -18.36 16.39
N SER A 104 22.38 -17.73 15.81
CA SER A 104 22.97 -18.16 14.54
C SER A 104 24.39 -18.68 14.72
N GLY A 105 24.48 -20.00 14.90
CA GLY A 105 25.71 -20.74 14.62
C GLY A 105 26.36 -21.41 15.82
N ASP A 106 25.84 -22.57 16.23
CA ASP A 106 26.72 -23.66 16.67
C ASP A 106 25.99 -25.00 16.61
N ALA A 107 26.24 -25.78 15.55
CA ALA A 107 25.89 -27.21 15.51
C ALA A 107 26.57 -27.90 14.32
N ARG A 108 27.88 -27.72 14.09
CA ARG A 108 28.67 -28.63 13.23
C ARG A 108 30.16 -28.68 13.60
N ARG A 109 30.54 -29.85 14.14
CA ARG A 109 31.84 -30.57 14.04
C ARG A 109 32.90 -30.36 15.14
N ASP A 110 33.14 -31.42 15.91
CA ASP A 110 34.44 -32.09 16.11
C ASP A 110 34.13 -33.39 16.91
N ASP A 111 34.23 -34.61 16.39
CA ASP A 111 35.38 -35.38 15.88
C ASP A 111 36.56 -35.48 16.85
N GLY A 112 36.63 -36.61 17.57
CA GLY A 112 37.89 -37.32 17.80
C GLY A 112 38.57 -37.23 19.17
N GLY A 113 38.46 -38.33 19.92
CA GLY A 113 39.65 -39.02 20.45
C GLY A 113 40.02 -38.86 21.92
N GLY A 114 40.11 -40.01 22.62
CA GLY A 114 41.23 -40.24 23.54
C GLY A 114 40.92 -40.52 25.02
N GLY A 115 40.52 -41.76 25.32
CA GLY A 115 41.15 -42.64 26.32
C GLY A 115 41.20 -42.24 27.81
N ALA A 116 40.66 -43.10 28.68
CA ALA A 116 41.37 -43.69 29.83
C ALA A 116 40.43 -44.62 30.62
N GLY A 117 40.93 -45.82 30.92
CA GLY A 117 40.15 -46.91 31.48
C GLY A 117 39.96 -46.92 33.00
N LYS A 118 39.14 -47.89 33.40
CA LYS A 118 39.04 -48.61 34.70
C LYS A 118 37.91 -49.61 34.48
N ASP A 119 38.19 -50.85 34.11
CA ASP A 119 38.62 -51.96 34.96
C ASP A 119 37.73 -52.19 36.19
N ARG A 120 37.52 -53.49 36.46
CA ARG A 120 36.67 -54.17 37.46
C ARG A 120 35.23 -54.39 36.99
N GLY A 121 34.71 -55.60 36.80
CA GLY A 121 35.07 -56.90 37.35
C GLY A 121 33.82 -57.50 38.00
N GLY A 122 33.45 -58.74 37.65
CA GLY A 122 32.41 -59.52 38.34
C GLY A 122 31.31 -60.05 37.40
N VAL A 123 31.29 -61.29 36.90
CA VAL A 123 31.20 -62.63 37.54
C VAL A 123 29.74 -63.14 37.63
N ARG A 124 29.55 -64.36 37.07
CA ARG A 124 28.50 -65.39 37.33
C ARG A 124 27.07 -65.06 36.82
N HIS A 125 26.31 -65.95 36.17
CA HIS A 125 26.30 -67.41 36.10
C HIS A 125 25.87 -67.89 34.70
#